data_AF-A0A821XJX0-F1
#
_entry.id   AF-A0A821XJX0-F1
#
_cell.length_a   1.000
_cell.length_b   1.000
_cell.length_c   1.000
_cell.angle_alpha   90.00
_cell.angle_beta   90.00
_cell.angle_gamma   90.00
#
_symmetry.space_group_name_H-M   'P 1'
#
loop_
_entity.id
_entity.type
_entity.pdbx_description
1 polymer ?
#
loop_
_entity_poly.entity_id
_entity_poly.type
_entity_poly.pdbx_seq_one_letter_code
_entity_poly.pdbx_strand_id
1 'polypeptide(L)'
;MQIKASTYRWGRIRHEMVSPIKQVLEEIFNKVDQVAECRNKAYRLVSTMNKLETGIMTITWNGILERLQATSASLQSSDQDRNTGYALYESLNGYVQGMRSTFSDIKPRAKDPTN
;
A
#
# COMPACT_ATOMS: atom_id res chain seq x y z
N MET A 1 14.77 -15.72 -4.18
CA MET A 1 15.49 -15.03 -3.07
C MET A 1 15.15 -13.54 -2.96
N GLN A 2 14.85 -12.83 -4.07
CA GLN A 2 14.51 -11.39 -4.09
C GLN A 2 13.18 -11.00 -3.39
N ILE A 3 12.19 -11.89 -3.34
CA ILE A 3 10.85 -11.58 -2.78
C ILE A 3 10.91 -11.34 -1.26
N LYS A 4 11.69 -12.14 -0.51
CA LYS A 4 11.82 -11.94 0.95
C LYS A 4 12.45 -10.59 1.28
N ALA A 5 13.49 -10.19 0.54
CA ALA A 5 14.19 -8.92 0.76
C ALA A 5 13.30 -7.70 0.51
N SER A 6 12.42 -7.75 -0.50
CA SER A 6 11.47 -6.66 -0.74
C SER A 6 10.44 -6.58 0.39
N THR A 7 9.87 -7.70 0.87
CA THR A 7 8.89 -7.70 1.98
C THR A 7 9.47 -7.10 3.26
N TYR A 8 10.73 -7.42 3.62
CA TYR A 8 11.40 -6.81 4.78
C TYR A 8 11.65 -5.31 4.59
N ARG A 9 11.97 -4.87 3.37
CA ARG A 9 12.20 -3.46 3.04
C ARG A 9 10.89 -2.65 3.05
N TRP A 10 9.78 -3.24 2.62
CA TRP A 10 8.44 -2.64 2.69
C TRP A 10 7.92 -2.51 4.12
N GLY A 11 8.11 -3.54 4.96
CA GLY A 11 7.78 -3.47 6.39
C GLY A 11 8.62 -2.45 7.15
N ARG A 12 9.92 -2.37 6.83
CA ARG A 12 10.84 -1.41 7.43
C ARG A 12 10.54 0.04 7.03
N ILE A 13 10.23 0.32 5.77
CA ILE A 13 9.85 1.68 5.31
C ILE A 13 8.51 2.13 5.92
N ARG A 14 7.53 1.21 6.08
CA ARG A 14 6.28 1.51 6.78
C ARG A 14 6.55 1.89 8.24
N HIS A 15 7.44 1.18 8.92
CA HIS A 15 7.85 1.45 10.28
C HIS A 15 8.72 2.71 10.41
N GLU A 16 9.57 3.04 9.44
CA GLU A 16 10.52 4.16 9.53
C GLU A 16 9.93 5.52 9.12
N MET A 17 8.94 5.59 8.22
CA MET A 17 8.38 6.88 7.77
C MET A 17 6.99 7.23 8.31
N VAL A 18 6.12 6.26 8.62
CA VAL A 18 4.73 6.52 9.05
C VAL A 18 4.61 6.59 10.59
N SER A 19 5.64 6.15 11.31
CA SER A 19 5.60 5.88 12.74
C SER A 19 5.65 7.11 13.67
N PRO A 20 6.55 8.11 13.51
CA PRO A 20 6.78 9.05 14.61
C PRO A 20 5.59 9.97 14.87
N ILE A 21 4.96 10.52 13.83
CA ILE A 21 3.83 11.45 13.97
C ILE A 21 2.60 10.71 14.48
N LYS A 22 2.32 9.52 13.94
CA LYS A 22 1.19 8.70 14.37
C LYS A 22 1.36 8.28 15.84
N GLN A 23 2.57 7.88 16.22
CA GLN A 23 2.92 7.50 17.59
C GLN A 23 2.76 8.68 18.56
N VAL A 24 3.24 9.87 18.21
CA VAL A 24 3.06 11.07 19.04
C VAL A 24 1.57 11.41 19.20
N LEU A 25 0.77 11.30 18.14
CA LEU A 25 -0.68 11.51 18.23
C LEU A 25 -1.36 10.43 19.08
N GLU A 26 -0.91 9.19 18.99
CA GLU A 26 -1.36 8.08 19.83
C GLU A 26 -1.04 8.32 21.31
N GLU A 27 0.15 8.84 21.62
CA GLU A 27 0.53 9.24 22.96
C GLU A 27 -0.32 10.41 23.47
N ILE A 28 -0.62 11.40 22.62
CA ILE A 28 -1.43 12.56 22.98
C ILE A 28 -2.87 12.15 23.31
N PHE A 29 -3.51 11.31 22.49
CA PHE A 29 -4.91 10.96 22.74
C PHE A 29 -5.08 9.99 23.91
N ASN A 30 -4.06 9.18 24.23
CA ASN A 30 -4.08 8.24 25.37
C ASN A 30 -3.67 8.88 26.71
N LYS A 31 -3.10 10.09 26.71
CA LYS A 31 -2.76 10.81 27.96
C LYS A 31 -4.00 11.43 28.59
N VAL A 32 -4.39 10.93 29.77
CA VAL A 32 -5.56 11.40 30.53
C VAL A 32 -5.42 12.88 30.95
N ASP A 33 -4.20 13.32 31.22
CA ASP A 33 -3.87 14.69 31.65
C ASP A 33 -3.96 15.74 30.52
N GLN A 34 -4.16 15.31 29.27
CA GLN A 34 -4.37 16.23 28.15
C GLN A 34 -5.83 16.71 28.09
N VAL A 35 -6.02 17.98 27.73
CA VAL A 35 -7.34 18.59 27.52
C VAL A 35 -8.13 17.74 26.52
N ALA A 36 -9.39 17.41 26.85
CA ALA A 36 -10.22 16.50 26.08
C ALA A 36 -10.31 16.86 24.58
N GLU A 37 -10.33 18.16 24.26
CA GLU A 37 -10.32 18.65 22.88
C GLU A 37 -9.04 18.25 22.13
N CYS A 38 -7.88 18.35 22.78
CA CYS A 38 -6.58 17.95 22.20
C CYS A 38 -6.56 16.45 21.91
N ARG A 39 -7.05 15.63 22.85
CA ARG A 39 -7.16 14.17 22.65
C ARG A 39 -8.09 13.82 21.50
N ASN A 40 -9.25 14.46 21.43
CA ASN A 40 -10.22 14.22 20.35
C ASN A 40 -9.67 14.60 18.98
N LYS A 41 -8.90 15.70 18.88
CA LYS A 41 -8.23 16.09 17.63
C LYS A 41 -7.17 15.06 17.23
N ALA A 42 -6.32 14.63 18.17
CA ALA A 42 -5.30 13.62 17.90
C ALA A 42 -5.92 12.27 17.48
N TYR A 43 -6.97 11.82 18.17
CA TYR A 43 -7.71 10.61 17.79
C TYR A 43 -8.28 10.69 16.38
N ARG A 44 -8.92 11.81 16.01
CA ARG A 44 -9.48 12.01 14.67
C ARG A 44 -8.39 11.95 13.59
N LEU A 45 -7.24 12.57 13.84
CA LEU A 45 -6.10 12.54 12.93
C LEU A 45 -5.57 11.11 12.74
N VAL A 46 -5.37 10.36 13.82
CA VAL A 46 -4.95 8.95 13.76
C VAL A 46 -5.96 8.11 12.99
N SER A 47 -7.27 8.30 13.24
CA SER A 47 -8.33 7.61 12.51
C SER A 47 -8.30 7.91 11.01
N THR A 48 -8.11 9.17 10.63
CA THR A 48 -7.96 9.57 9.22
C THR A 48 -6.71 8.97 8.57
N MET A 49 -5.57 8.97 9.28
CA MET A 49 -4.33 8.35 8.81
C MET A 49 -4.52 6.84 8.57
N ASN A 50 -5.18 6.13 9.49
CA ASN A 50 -5.49 4.71 9.34
C ASN A 50 -6.39 4.43 8.14
N LYS A 51 -7.46 5.22 7.95
CA LYS A 51 -8.35 5.08 6.79
C LYS A 51 -7.61 5.27 5.47
N LEU A 52 -6.75 6.29 5.39
CA LEU A 52 -5.93 6.54 4.21
C LEU A 52 -4.93 5.41 3.96
N GLU A 53 -4.24 4.92 4.99
CA GLU A 53 -3.31 3.80 4.89
C GLU A 53 -4.03 2.54 4.36
N THR A 54 -5.20 2.22 4.90
CA THR A 54 -6.04 1.11 4.42
C THR A 54 -6.47 1.31 2.98
N GLY A 55 -6.95 2.50 2.60
CA GLY A 55 -7.37 2.79 1.21
C GLY A 55 -6.22 2.65 0.22
N ILE A 56 -5.04 3.19 0.54
CA ILE A 56 -3.83 3.05 -0.27
C ILE A 56 -3.47 1.57 -0.43
N MET A 57 -3.46 0.82 0.67
CA MET A 57 -3.15 -0.61 0.68
C MET A 57 -4.15 -1.41 -0.16
N THR A 58 -5.45 -1.14 -0.04
CA THR A 58 -6.50 -1.81 -0.82
C THR A 58 -6.34 -1.57 -2.32
N ILE A 59 -6.21 -0.32 -2.75
CA ILE A 59 -6.04 0.02 -4.17
C ILE A 59 -4.75 -0.60 -4.73
N THR A 60 -3.68 -0.55 -3.94
CA THR A 60 -2.39 -1.13 -4.32
C THR A 60 -2.52 -2.64 -4.50
N TRP A 61 -3.02 -3.36 -3.50
CA TRP A 61 -3.15 -4.81 -3.59
C TRP A 61 -4.14 -5.24 -4.67
N ASN A 62 -5.24 -4.52 -4.86
CA ASN A 62 -6.19 -4.82 -5.92
C ASN A 62 -5.50 -4.78 -7.30
N GLY A 63 -4.76 -3.70 -7.60
CA GLY A 63 -4.06 -3.59 -8.88
C GLY A 63 -2.99 -4.67 -9.10
N ILE A 64 -2.25 -5.04 -8.04
CA ILE A 64 -1.27 -6.15 -8.10
C ILE A 64 -1.97 -7.48 -8.38
N LEU A 65 -3.08 -7.75 -7.69
CA LEU A 65 -3.83 -9.00 -7.83
C LEU A 65 -4.46 -9.12 -9.22
N GLU A 66 -5.04 -8.05 -9.75
CA GLU A 66 -5.59 -8.01 -11.10
C GLU A 66 -4.51 -8.32 -12.16
N ARG A 67 -3.33 -7.68 -12.05
CA ARG A 67 -2.24 -7.89 -13.01
C ARG A 67 -1.65 -9.30 -12.90
N LEU A 68 -1.55 -9.83 -11.69
CA LEU A 68 -1.11 -11.20 -11.44
C LEU A 68 -2.09 -12.21 -12.02
N GLN A 69 -3.40 -11.99 -11.83
CA GLN A 69 -4.45 -12.83 -12.40
C GLN A 69 -4.40 -12.82 -13.93
N ALA A 70 -4.30 -11.64 -14.55
CA ALA A 70 -4.19 -11.53 -16.01
C ALA A 70 -2.94 -12.24 -16.55
N THR A 71 -1.82 -12.13 -15.85
CA THR A 71 -0.57 -12.82 -16.19
C THR A 71 -0.72 -14.34 -16.05
N SER A 72 -1.32 -14.82 -14.96
CA SER A 72 -1.56 -16.24 -14.73
C SER A 72 -2.47 -16.85 -15.79
N ALA A 73 -3.58 -16.16 -16.13
CA ALA A 73 -4.48 -16.60 -17.18
C ALA A 73 -3.78 -16.68 -18.55
N SER A 74 -2.91 -15.70 -18.84
CA SER A 74 -2.13 -15.69 -20.08
C SER A 74 -1.14 -16.85 -20.15
N LEU A 75 -0.43 -17.15 -19.05
CA LEU A 75 0.53 -18.25 -18.96
C LEU A 75 -0.11 -19.64 -19.06
N GLN A 76 -1.37 -19.77 -18.63
CA GLN A 76 -2.12 -21.02 -18.66
C GLN A 76 -2.81 -21.27 -20.01
N SER A 77 -2.72 -20.35 -20.98
CA SER A 77 -3.26 -20.57 -22.31
C SER A 77 -2.41 -21.56 -23.11
N SER A 78 -3.05 -22.39 -23.93
CA SER A 78 -2.39 -23.44 -24.72
C SER A 78 -1.48 -22.90 -25.85
N ASP A 79 -1.49 -21.58 -26.10
CA ASP A 79 -0.76 -20.91 -27.18
C ASP A 79 0.54 -20.22 -26.73
N GLN A 80 1.02 -20.49 -25.53
CA GLN A 80 2.15 -19.75 -24.95
C GLN A 80 3.53 -20.20 -25.48
N ASP A 81 4.18 -19.31 -26.23
CA ASP A 81 5.63 -19.33 -26.45
C ASP A 81 6.40 -18.98 -25.16
N ARG A 82 7.55 -19.62 -24.94
CA ARG A 82 8.42 -19.42 -23.77
C ARG A 82 8.91 -17.98 -23.65
N ASN A 83 9.09 -17.25 -24.77
CA ASN A 83 9.47 -15.83 -24.72
C ASN A 83 8.33 -14.95 -24.21
N THR A 84 7.06 -15.35 -24.42
CA THR A 84 5.89 -14.65 -23.92
C THR A 84 5.82 -14.69 -22.39
N GLY A 85 6.20 -15.82 -21.78
CA GLY A 85 6.25 -15.95 -20.32
C GLY A 85 7.28 -15.01 -19.66
N TYR A 86 8.46 -14.84 -20.27
CA TYR A 86 9.47 -13.90 -19.78
C TYR A 86 9.02 -12.44 -19.89
N ALA A 87 8.41 -12.06 -21.02
CA ALA A 87 7.87 -10.72 -21.23
C ALA A 87 6.75 -10.35 -20.24
N LEU A 88 5.87 -11.32 -19.91
CA LEU A 88 4.82 -11.13 -18.91
C LEU A 88 5.39 -10.90 -17.50
N TYR A 89 6.43 -11.64 -17.14
CA TYR A 89 7.12 -11.48 -15.86
C TYR A 89 7.80 -10.11 -15.75
N GLU A 90 8.54 -9.70 -16.78
CA GLU A 90 9.15 -8.36 -16.88
C GLU A 90 8.11 -7.26 -16.73
N SER A 91 6.95 -7.38 -17.39
CA SER A 91 5.85 -6.43 -17.28
C SER A 91 5.28 -6.35 -15.86
N LEU A 92 5.07 -7.48 -15.19
CA LEU A 92 4.60 -7.51 -13.80
C LEU A 92 5.61 -6.88 -12.85
N ASN A 93 6.89 -7.19 -13.00
CA ASN A 93 7.95 -6.59 -12.20
C ASN A 93 8.03 -5.07 -12.42
N GLY A 94 7.97 -4.61 -13.67
CA GLY A 94 7.93 -3.20 -14.02
C GLY A 94 6.72 -2.47 -13.42
N TYR A 95 5.53 -3.09 -13.47
CA TYR A 95 4.31 -2.55 -12.86
C TYR A 95 4.47 -2.37 -11.35
N VAL A 96 4.95 -3.40 -10.63
CA VAL A 96 5.15 -3.34 -9.18
C VAL A 96 6.21 -2.29 -8.80
N GLN A 97 7.26 -2.12 -9.61
CA GLN A 97 8.28 -1.10 -9.38
C GLN A 97 7.75 0.32 -9.61
N GLY A 98 6.97 0.54 -10.68
CA GLY A 98 6.36 1.84 -11.01
C GLY A 98 5.27 2.27 -10.04
N MET A 99 4.73 1.35 -9.26
CA MET A 99 3.64 1.58 -8.31
C MET A 99 4.00 2.54 -7.16
N ARG A 100 5.28 2.63 -6.81
CA ARG A 100 5.76 3.64 -5.85
C ARG A 100 5.63 5.06 -6.40
N SER A 101 5.78 5.23 -7.71
CA SER A 101 5.74 6.52 -8.40
C SER A 101 4.31 7.03 -8.61
N THR A 102 3.31 6.13 -8.64
CA THR A 102 1.88 6.48 -8.77
C THR A 102 1.21 6.79 -7.44
N PHE A 103 1.96 6.92 -6.33
CA PHE A 103 1.41 7.30 -5.02
C PHE A 103 0.63 8.63 -5.07
N SER A 104 1.07 9.56 -5.93
CA SER A 104 0.36 10.80 -6.29
C SER A 104 -1.08 10.54 -6.72
N ASP A 105 -1.30 9.50 -7.53
CA ASP A 105 -2.58 9.16 -8.14
C ASP A 105 -3.42 8.23 -7.24
N ILE A 106 -2.76 7.46 -6.37
CA ILE A 106 -3.41 6.57 -5.40
C ILE A 106 -3.99 7.39 -4.25
N LYS A 107 -3.31 8.45 -3.79
CA LYS A 107 -3.76 9.30 -2.67
C LYS A 107 -5.18 9.87 -2.83
N PRO A 108 -5.58 10.47 -3.98
CA PRO A 108 -6.95 10.93 -4.17
C PRO A 108 -7.97 9.79 -4.22
N ARG A 109 -7.63 8.66 -4.85
CA ARG A 109 -8.52 7.47 -4.92
C ARG A 109 -8.71 6.79 -3.56
N ALA A 110 -7.70 6.82 -2.70
CA ALA A 110 -7.74 6.25 -1.36
C ALA A 110 -8.65 7.03 -0.39
N LYS A 111 -9.01 8.27 -0.71
CA LYS A 111 -9.98 9.05 0.09
C LYS A 111 -11.40 8.54 -0.07
N ASP A 112 -11.74 7.98 -1.24
CA ASP A 112 -13.06 7.43 -1.58
C ASP A 112 -12.91 6.05 -2.25
N PRO A 113 -12.67 4.97 -1.47
CA PRO A 113 -12.38 3.64 -2.00
C PRO A 113 -13.60 2.91 -2.63
N THR A 114 -14.76 3.57 -2.76
CA THR A 114 -16.05 2.99 -3.19
C THR A 114 -16.52 3.39 -4.59
N ASN A 115 -15.64 3.91 -5.46
CA ASN A 115 -15.97 4.14 -6.88
C ASN A 115 -15.16 3.21 -7.79
#